data_AF-A0A9R1NWW9-F1
#
_entry.id   AF-A0A9R1NWW9-F1
#
_cell.length_a   1.000
_cell.length_b   1.000
_cell.length_c   1.000
_cell.angle_alpha   90.00
_cell.angle_beta   90.00
_cell.angle_gamma   90.00
#
_symmetry.space_group_name_H-M   'P 1'
#
loop_
_entity.id
_entity.type
_entity.pdbx_description
1 polymer ?
#
loop_
_entity_poly.entity_id
_entity_poly.type
_entity_poly.pdbx_seq_one_letter_code
_entity_poly.pdbx_strand_id
1 'polypeptide(L)'
;MDKESSTGEKLRILPPPGNGQQIYEIDPTLRDFKYHLEYRYSLYRRIRSDIDEHKGGMDVFSRGYEKFGFVRSAEGITYREWAPGADSAALVGDFNNWDPNADHMSKNDLGIWEIFLPNNADGSPPIPHGSRVKVRMGTPSGTKDSIPAWIKYSVQTPGDIPYNGIYYDPPEEEKYVFKHPQPKRPKSLRIYETHVGMSSPEPKINTYANFRDEVLPRIKRLGYNAVQIMAIQEHSYYGSFGYHVTNFFAPSSRFGSPEDLKSLIDRAHELGLVVLMDVVHSHASNNTLDGLNGFDGTDTHYFHGGSRGHHWMWDSRVFNYGNKEVIRFLLSNARWWLEEYKFDGFRFDGATSMM
;
A
#
# COMPACT_ATOMS: atom_id res chain seq x y z
N MET A 1 -22.58 3.96 38.24
CA MET A 1 -23.51 3.25 37.36
C MET A 1 -24.31 4.32 36.62
N ASP A 2 -24.14 4.62 35.35
CA ASP A 2 -23.24 4.17 34.30
C ASP A 2 -23.10 5.36 33.36
N LYS A 3 -21.87 5.72 32.96
CA LYS A 3 -21.66 6.64 31.84
C LYS A 3 -21.38 5.76 30.64
N GLU A 4 -22.41 5.54 29.84
CA GLU A 4 -22.27 5.00 28.50
C GLU A 4 -21.29 5.86 27.71
N SER A 5 -20.15 5.26 27.39
CA SER A 5 -19.15 5.76 26.47
C SER A 5 -19.70 5.61 25.05
N SER A 6 -20.44 6.60 24.56
CA SER A 6 -20.79 6.69 23.14
C SER A 6 -19.57 7.22 22.36
N THR A 7 -18.63 6.34 22.03
CA THR A 7 -17.65 6.60 20.96
C THR A 7 -18.37 6.43 19.62
N GLY A 8 -19.22 7.40 19.30
CA GLY A 8 -19.78 7.53 17.96
C GLY A 8 -18.67 7.98 17.02
N GLU A 9 -18.08 7.05 16.27
CA GLU A 9 -17.30 7.40 15.09
C GLU A 9 -18.20 8.22 14.17
N LYS A 10 -17.92 9.53 14.08
CA LYS A 10 -18.55 10.37 13.06
C LYS A 10 -18.15 9.78 11.71
N LEU A 11 -19.10 9.14 11.03
CA LEU A 11 -19.00 8.80 9.62
C LEU A 11 -18.43 10.03 8.88
N ARG A 12 -17.20 9.92 8.39
CA ARG A 12 -16.57 10.98 7.59
C ARG A 12 -17.29 11.00 6.24
N ILE A 13 -18.36 11.79 6.15
CA ILE A 13 -19.05 12.05 4.88
C ILE A 13 -18.07 12.84 4.01
N LEU A 14 -17.61 12.23 2.93
CA LEU A 14 -16.81 12.92 1.92
C LEU A 14 -17.72 13.94 1.22
N PRO A 15 -17.40 15.26 1.29
CA PRO A 15 -18.23 16.26 0.66
C PRO A 15 -18.24 16.04 -0.86
N PRO A 16 -19.37 16.31 -1.53
CA PRO A 16 -19.41 16.26 -2.98
C PRO A 16 -18.41 17.27 -3.57
N PRO A 17 -17.89 17.02 -4.78
CA PRO A 17 -17.12 18.01 -5.52
C PRO A 17 -17.85 19.37 -5.58
N GLY A 18 -17.11 20.47 -5.38
CA GLY A 18 -17.63 21.83 -5.56
C GLY A 18 -17.92 22.19 -7.02
N ASN A 19 -17.86 23.48 -7.36
CA ASN A 19 -17.96 23.92 -8.76
C ASN A 19 -16.58 24.05 -9.47
N GLY A 20 -15.48 23.94 -8.71
CA GLY A 20 -14.10 24.02 -9.23
C GLY A 20 -13.64 25.45 -9.58
N GLN A 21 -14.42 26.49 -9.30
CA GLN A 21 -14.17 27.86 -9.78
C GLN A 21 -13.40 28.74 -8.78
N GLN A 22 -13.36 28.38 -7.50
CA GLN A 22 -12.75 29.18 -6.43
C GLN A 22 -11.27 29.51 -6.67
N ILE A 23 -10.55 28.68 -7.44
CA ILE A 23 -9.15 28.94 -7.81
C ILE A 23 -8.96 30.26 -8.58
N TYR A 24 -9.95 30.69 -9.36
CA TYR A 24 -9.90 31.94 -10.12
C TYR A 24 -10.16 33.19 -9.28
N GLU A 25 -10.71 33.01 -8.08
CA GLU A 25 -10.87 34.09 -7.10
C GLU A 25 -9.57 34.27 -6.30
N ILE A 26 -8.88 33.16 -6.01
CA ILE A 26 -7.59 33.14 -5.33
C ILE A 26 -6.49 33.69 -6.24
N ASP A 27 -6.46 33.23 -7.50
CA ASP A 27 -5.51 33.69 -8.52
C ASP A 27 -6.21 33.93 -9.86
N PRO A 28 -6.56 35.19 -10.17
CA PRO A 28 -7.22 35.56 -11.41
C PRO A 28 -6.41 35.25 -12.69
N THR A 29 -5.09 35.10 -12.60
CA THR A 29 -4.24 34.81 -13.78
C THR A 29 -4.52 33.43 -14.38
N LEU A 30 -5.06 32.51 -13.57
CA LEU A 30 -5.46 31.18 -14.01
C LEU A 30 -6.59 31.17 -15.06
N ARG A 31 -7.31 32.29 -15.22
CA ARG A 31 -8.40 32.41 -16.22
C ARG A 31 -7.89 32.26 -17.65
N ASP A 32 -6.63 32.59 -17.92
CA ASP A 32 -6.00 32.41 -19.23
C ASP A 32 -5.89 30.92 -19.62
N PHE A 33 -5.94 30.03 -18.63
CA PHE A 33 -5.90 28.58 -18.79
C PHE A 33 -7.23 27.89 -18.50
N LYS A 34 -8.35 28.63 -18.49
CA LYS A 34 -9.66 28.12 -18.05
C LYS A 34 -10.08 26.83 -18.75
N TYR A 35 -9.93 26.74 -20.07
CA TYR A 35 -10.38 25.56 -20.82
C TYR A 35 -9.65 24.29 -20.40
N HIS A 36 -8.34 24.38 -20.13
CA HIS A 36 -7.57 23.25 -19.65
C HIS A 36 -7.94 22.86 -18.21
N LEU A 37 -8.17 23.84 -17.33
CA LEU A 37 -8.58 23.62 -15.95
C LEU A 37 -9.99 23.02 -15.85
N GLU A 38 -10.94 23.54 -16.62
CA GLU A 38 -12.31 23.03 -16.70
C GLU A 38 -12.35 21.62 -17.29
N TYR A 39 -11.54 21.35 -18.33
CA TYR A 39 -11.39 19.99 -18.86
C TYR A 39 -10.87 19.03 -17.79
N ARG A 40 -9.78 19.37 -17.09
CA ARG A 40 -9.25 18.56 -15.97
C ARG A 40 -10.29 18.31 -14.89
N TYR A 41 -11.04 19.35 -14.51
CA TYR A 41 -12.10 19.24 -13.52
C TYR A 41 -13.26 18.36 -14.00
N SER A 42 -13.63 18.42 -15.28
CA SER A 42 -14.65 17.57 -15.87
C SER A 42 -14.27 16.09 -15.85
N LEU A 43 -12.99 15.77 -16.12
CA LEU A 43 -12.47 14.41 -16.05
C LEU A 43 -12.52 13.87 -14.62
N TYR A 44 -12.07 14.66 -13.64
CA TYR A 44 -12.17 14.33 -12.23
C TYR A 44 -13.62 14.06 -11.82
N ARG A 45 -14.54 14.96 -12.17
CA ARG A 45 -15.97 14.80 -11.86
C ARG A 45 -16.56 13.54 -12.46
N ARG A 46 -16.25 13.23 -13.72
CA ARG A 46 -16.74 12.03 -14.40
C ARG A 46 -16.27 10.75 -13.69
N ILE A 47 -14.98 10.66 -13.39
CA ILE A 47 -14.41 9.51 -12.65
C ILE A 47 -15.02 9.42 -11.25
N ARG A 48 -15.17 10.55 -10.57
CA ARG A 48 -15.78 10.63 -9.24
C ARG A 48 -17.23 10.13 -9.26
N SER A 49 -18.03 10.56 -10.22
CA SER A 49 -19.43 10.10 -10.41
C SER A 49 -19.48 8.60 -10.67
N ASP A 50 -18.63 8.07 -11.57
CA ASP A 50 -18.58 6.64 -11.87
C ASP A 50 -18.31 5.80 -10.60
N ILE A 51 -17.39 6.25 -9.74
CA ILE A 51 -17.10 5.61 -8.45
C ILE A 51 -18.29 5.70 -7.49
N ASP A 52 -18.90 6.88 -7.39
CA ASP A 52 -20.02 7.10 -6.48
C ASP A 52 -21.27 6.30 -6.87
N GLU A 53 -21.61 6.28 -8.15
CA GLU A 53 -22.81 5.62 -8.68
C GLU A 53 -22.64 4.10 -8.81
N HIS A 54 -21.47 3.61 -9.24
CA HIS A 54 -21.30 2.20 -9.64
C HIS A 54 -20.38 1.40 -8.74
N LYS A 55 -19.69 2.03 -7.78
CA LYS A 55 -18.69 1.36 -6.92
C LYS A 55 -18.91 1.58 -5.43
N GLY A 56 -20.06 2.15 -5.04
CA GLY A 56 -20.45 2.34 -3.64
C GLY A 56 -19.78 3.54 -2.96
N GLY A 57 -19.22 4.48 -3.73
CA GLY A 57 -18.56 5.66 -3.19
C GLY A 57 -17.06 5.50 -2.95
N MET A 58 -16.37 6.61 -2.66
CA MET A 58 -14.91 6.57 -2.42
C MET A 58 -14.55 5.69 -1.24
N ASP A 59 -15.39 5.71 -0.21
CA ASP A 59 -15.11 5.01 1.03
C ASP A 59 -15.04 3.50 0.80
N VAL A 60 -16.01 2.94 0.06
CA VAL A 60 -16.00 1.52 -0.33
C VAL A 60 -14.91 1.25 -1.37
N PHE A 61 -14.73 2.14 -2.33
CA PHE A 61 -13.77 1.94 -3.42
C PHE A 61 -12.32 1.90 -2.94
N SER A 62 -11.98 2.68 -1.91
CA SER A 62 -10.65 2.74 -1.27
C SER A 62 -10.41 1.64 -0.23
N ARG A 63 -11.36 0.72 -0.02
CA ARG A 63 -11.18 -0.47 0.84
C ARG A 63 -10.95 -1.73 0.01
N GLY A 64 -10.22 -1.58 -1.10
CA GLY A 64 -9.86 -2.71 -1.97
C GLY A 64 -9.07 -3.81 -1.26
N TYR A 65 -8.28 -3.46 -0.25
CA TYR A 65 -7.51 -4.42 0.57
C TYR A 65 -8.39 -5.32 1.46
N GLU A 66 -9.69 -5.00 1.62
CA GLU A 66 -10.67 -5.90 2.27
C GLU A 66 -11.22 -6.95 1.29
N LYS A 67 -10.87 -6.86 0.00
CA LYS A 67 -11.34 -7.75 -1.06
C LYS A 67 -10.21 -8.45 -1.80
N PHE A 68 -9.15 -7.72 -2.12
CA PHE A 68 -7.96 -8.17 -2.85
C PHE A 68 -6.84 -8.60 -1.90
N GLY A 69 -5.93 -9.44 -2.38
CA GLY A 69 -4.96 -10.11 -1.54
C GLY A 69 -5.63 -11.18 -0.70
N PHE A 70 -5.05 -11.48 0.47
CA PHE A 70 -5.58 -12.47 1.40
C PHE A 70 -6.57 -11.83 2.38
N VAL A 71 -7.79 -12.37 2.40
CA VAL A 71 -8.88 -11.96 3.30
C VAL A 71 -9.29 -13.16 4.16
N ARG A 72 -9.09 -13.05 5.47
CA ARG A 72 -9.47 -14.06 6.46
C ARG A 72 -10.96 -13.94 6.82
N SER A 73 -11.67 -15.07 6.86
CA SER A 73 -13.02 -15.18 7.43
C SER A 73 -13.06 -16.27 8.52
N ALA A 74 -14.23 -16.47 9.14
CA ALA A 74 -14.42 -17.54 10.12
C ALA A 74 -14.29 -18.94 9.49
N GLU A 75 -14.58 -19.06 8.19
CA GLU A 75 -14.64 -20.32 7.45
C GLU A 75 -13.35 -20.65 6.69
N GLY A 76 -12.49 -19.67 6.42
CA GLY A 76 -11.36 -19.87 5.53
C GLY A 76 -10.60 -18.61 5.15
N ILE A 77 -9.85 -18.68 4.06
CA ILE A 77 -9.12 -17.57 3.46
C ILE A 77 -9.57 -17.45 2.01
N THR A 78 -10.04 -16.26 1.62
CA THR A 78 -10.19 -15.91 0.21
C THR A 78 -8.96 -15.16 -0.26
N TYR A 79 -8.39 -15.61 -1.38
CA TYR A 79 -7.36 -14.88 -2.09
C TYR A 79 -7.91 -14.36 -3.41
N ARG A 80 -7.76 -13.06 -3.69
CA ARG A 80 -8.10 -12.44 -4.98
C ARG A 80 -6.95 -11.66 -5.56
N GLU A 81 -6.76 -11.78 -6.86
CA GLU A 81 -5.73 -11.07 -7.59
C GLU A 81 -6.23 -10.58 -8.95
N TRP A 82 -5.87 -9.35 -9.32
CA TRP A 82 -6.17 -8.84 -10.66
C TRP A 82 -5.01 -9.19 -11.59
N ALA A 83 -5.28 -10.03 -12.59
CA ALA A 83 -4.28 -10.46 -13.58
C ALA A 83 -4.98 -10.80 -14.90
N PRO A 84 -5.50 -9.80 -15.63
CA PRO A 84 -6.30 -10.02 -16.83
C PRO A 84 -5.49 -10.64 -17.98
N GLY A 85 -4.18 -10.41 -18.05
CA GLY A 85 -3.29 -11.00 -19.06
C GLY A 85 -2.85 -12.45 -18.78
N ALA A 86 -3.13 -12.99 -17.59
CA ALA A 86 -2.82 -14.38 -17.28
C ALA A 86 -3.85 -15.34 -17.91
N ASP A 87 -3.37 -16.47 -18.41
CA ASP A 87 -4.16 -17.56 -18.99
C ASP A 87 -4.60 -18.57 -17.93
N SER A 88 -3.80 -18.74 -16.88
CA SER A 88 -4.09 -19.59 -15.71
C SER A 88 -3.46 -18.97 -14.46
N ALA A 89 -4.03 -19.24 -13.29
CA ALA A 89 -3.42 -18.89 -12.01
C ALA A 89 -3.64 -19.99 -10.96
N ALA A 90 -2.63 -20.21 -10.12
CA ALA A 90 -2.68 -21.07 -8.95
C ALA A 90 -1.99 -20.37 -7.78
N LEU A 91 -2.53 -20.55 -6.59
CA LEU A 91 -1.90 -20.08 -5.36
C LEU A 91 -0.89 -21.13 -4.90
N VAL A 92 0.36 -20.73 -4.66
CA VAL A 92 1.42 -21.65 -4.23
C VAL A 92 2.13 -21.12 -3.00
N GLY A 93 2.60 -22.01 -2.14
CA GLY A 93 3.35 -21.61 -0.96
C GLY A 93 3.72 -22.79 -0.08
N ASP A 94 4.24 -22.49 1.11
CA ASP A 94 4.63 -23.53 2.06
C ASP A 94 3.44 -24.42 2.45
N PHE A 95 2.22 -23.86 2.49
CA PHE A 95 0.99 -24.56 2.87
C PHE A 95 0.59 -25.71 1.92
N ASN A 96 1.02 -25.66 0.66
CA ASN A 96 0.72 -26.68 -0.36
C ASN A 96 1.98 -27.28 -1.00
N ASN A 97 3.12 -27.21 -0.31
CA ASN A 97 4.42 -27.67 -0.79
C ASN A 97 4.83 -27.10 -2.15
N TRP A 98 4.37 -25.89 -2.47
CA TRP A 98 4.60 -25.22 -3.75
C TRP A 98 4.08 -25.99 -4.98
N ASP A 99 3.09 -26.87 -4.81
CA ASP A 99 2.46 -27.61 -5.91
C ASP A 99 1.48 -26.72 -6.69
N PRO A 100 1.77 -26.41 -7.96
CA PRO A 100 0.90 -25.54 -8.76
C PRO A 100 -0.40 -26.20 -9.23
N ASN A 101 -0.57 -27.50 -8.98
CA ASN A 101 -1.77 -28.24 -9.37
C ASN A 101 -2.77 -28.41 -8.20
N ALA A 102 -2.37 -28.02 -6.99
CA ALA A 102 -3.19 -28.20 -5.80
C ALA A 102 -4.32 -27.14 -5.69
N ASP A 103 -3.98 -25.87 -5.91
CA ASP A 103 -4.84 -24.73 -5.54
C ASP A 103 -5.06 -23.78 -6.73
N HIS A 104 -5.81 -24.26 -7.73
CA HIS A 104 -6.17 -23.48 -8.92
C HIS A 104 -7.20 -22.37 -8.63
N MET A 105 -6.99 -21.22 -9.25
CA MET A 105 -7.88 -20.06 -9.13
C MET A 105 -8.88 -20.01 -10.31
N SER A 106 -10.03 -19.39 -10.08
CA SER A 106 -11.04 -19.12 -11.11
C SER A 106 -11.03 -17.65 -11.53
N LYS A 107 -11.04 -17.38 -12.84
CA LYS A 107 -11.06 -16.02 -13.40
C LYS A 107 -12.49 -15.57 -13.71
N ASN A 108 -12.84 -14.35 -13.33
CA ASN A 108 -14.10 -13.72 -13.74
C ASN A 108 -13.93 -12.83 -14.98
N ASP A 109 -15.04 -12.27 -15.50
CA ASP A 109 -15.07 -11.43 -16.70
C ASP A 109 -14.25 -10.13 -16.59
N LEU A 110 -13.89 -9.70 -15.38
CA LEU A 110 -13.06 -8.53 -15.12
C LEU A 110 -11.57 -8.87 -15.04
N GLY A 111 -11.20 -10.13 -15.25
CA GLY A 111 -9.83 -10.61 -15.13
C GLY A 111 -9.32 -10.70 -13.69
N ILE A 112 -10.24 -10.79 -12.72
CA ILE A 112 -9.91 -11.06 -11.32
C ILE A 112 -9.94 -12.57 -11.11
N TRP A 113 -8.83 -13.10 -10.61
CA TRP A 113 -8.68 -14.48 -10.18
C TRP A 113 -9.05 -14.60 -8.70
N GLU A 114 -9.78 -15.66 -8.34
CA GLU A 114 -10.20 -15.93 -6.97
C GLU A 114 -10.00 -17.41 -6.62
N ILE A 115 -9.64 -17.67 -5.36
CA ILE A 115 -9.72 -18.98 -4.71
C ILE A 115 -10.18 -18.80 -3.26
N PHE A 116 -10.99 -19.74 -2.78
CA PHE A 116 -11.32 -19.87 -1.37
C PHE A 116 -10.71 -21.16 -0.82
N LEU A 117 -9.90 -21.02 0.22
CA LEU A 117 -9.33 -22.13 0.98
C LEU A 117 -10.13 -22.26 2.28
N PRO A 118 -10.85 -23.37 2.52
CA PRO A 118 -11.54 -23.60 3.78
C PRO A 118 -10.55 -23.86 4.91
N ASN A 119 -10.97 -23.63 6.16
CA ASN A 119 -10.20 -24.05 7.32
C ASN A 119 -9.90 -25.55 7.29
N ASN A 120 -8.79 -25.92 7.94
CA ASN A 120 -8.46 -27.30 8.19
C ASN A 120 -9.54 -27.97 9.06
N ALA A 121 -9.55 -29.31 9.09
CA ALA A 121 -10.54 -30.07 9.85
C ALA A 121 -10.55 -29.76 11.37
N ASP A 122 -9.43 -29.25 11.90
CA ASP A 122 -9.30 -28.81 13.29
C ASP A 122 -9.72 -27.34 13.52
N GLY A 123 -10.20 -26.64 12.48
CA GLY A 123 -10.61 -25.24 12.50
C GLY A 123 -9.45 -24.24 12.32
N SER A 124 -8.20 -24.70 12.21
CA SER A 124 -7.06 -23.83 11.96
C SER A 124 -7.07 -23.21 10.55
N PRO A 125 -6.45 -22.03 10.34
CA PRO A 125 -6.34 -21.43 9.01
C PRO A 125 -5.61 -22.35 8.02
N PRO A 126 -6.03 -22.38 6.73
CA PRO A 126 -5.39 -23.24 5.72
C PRO A 126 -3.98 -22.78 5.35
N ILE A 127 -3.66 -21.50 5.56
CA ILE A 127 -2.32 -20.94 5.40
C ILE A 127 -1.86 -20.46 6.78
N PRO A 128 -0.84 -21.09 7.38
CA PRO A 128 -0.29 -20.62 8.66
C PRO A 128 0.34 -19.23 8.53
N HIS A 129 0.18 -18.38 9.56
CA HIS A 129 0.90 -17.12 9.68
C HIS A 129 2.41 -17.31 9.46
N GLY A 130 3.04 -16.43 8.71
CA GLY A 130 4.47 -16.49 8.42
C GLY A 130 4.85 -17.41 7.25
N SER A 131 3.89 -18.13 6.67
CA SER A 131 4.13 -18.97 5.49
C SER A 131 4.50 -18.15 4.27
N ARG A 132 5.44 -18.64 3.46
CA ARG A 132 5.75 -18.06 2.16
C ARG A 132 4.64 -18.38 1.15
N VAL A 133 4.30 -17.39 0.34
CA VAL A 133 3.24 -17.46 -0.67
C VAL A 133 3.63 -16.73 -1.95
N LYS A 134 3.20 -17.27 -3.10
CA LYS A 134 3.24 -16.65 -4.42
C LYS A 134 1.99 -17.02 -5.21
N VAL A 135 1.70 -16.26 -6.26
CA VAL A 135 0.77 -16.68 -7.30
C VAL A 135 1.56 -17.15 -8.51
N ARG A 136 1.35 -18.41 -8.91
CA ARG A 136 1.90 -18.95 -10.15
C ARG A 136 0.91 -18.70 -11.27
N MET A 137 1.36 -18.04 -12.34
CA MET A 137 0.55 -17.72 -13.50
C MET A 137 1.14 -18.34 -14.76
N GLY A 138 0.28 -18.95 -15.58
CA GLY A 138 0.59 -19.15 -16.99
C GLY A 138 0.29 -17.86 -17.73
N THR A 139 1.29 -17.34 -18.44
CA THR A 139 1.18 -16.09 -19.20
C THR A 139 1.63 -16.31 -20.65
N PRO A 140 1.36 -15.36 -21.56
CA PRO A 140 1.83 -15.45 -22.95
C PRO A 140 3.36 -15.55 -23.09
N SER A 141 4.12 -15.12 -22.08
CA SER A 141 5.59 -15.20 -22.04
C SER A 141 6.12 -16.41 -21.26
N GLY A 142 5.23 -17.29 -20.77
CA GLY A 142 5.56 -18.49 -20.03
C GLY A 142 5.01 -18.49 -18.60
N THR A 143 5.44 -19.48 -17.82
CA THR A 143 5.06 -19.58 -16.41
C THR A 143 5.85 -18.56 -15.58
N LYS A 144 5.15 -17.88 -14.67
CA LYS A 144 5.74 -16.88 -13.78
C LYS A 144 5.19 -17.04 -12.37
N ASP A 145 6.09 -16.99 -11.38
CA ASP A 145 5.72 -16.84 -9.97
C ASP A 145 5.87 -15.38 -9.56
N SER A 146 4.81 -14.79 -9.04
CA SER A 146 4.80 -13.40 -8.58
C SER A 146 4.43 -13.32 -7.11
N ILE A 147 5.05 -12.38 -6.39
CA ILE A 147 4.57 -11.97 -5.06
C ILE A 147 3.21 -11.28 -5.24
N PRO A 148 2.16 -11.63 -4.49
CA PRO A 148 0.85 -11.00 -4.62
C PRO A 148 0.92 -9.47 -4.56
N ALA A 149 0.21 -8.78 -5.45
CA ALA A 149 0.29 -7.31 -5.57
C ALA A 149 -0.18 -6.59 -4.29
N TRP A 150 -1.04 -7.26 -3.52
CA TRP A 150 -1.64 -6.80 -2.27
C TRP A 150 -1.02 -7.45 -1.03
N ILE A 151 0.18 -8.03 -1.13
CA ILE A 151 0.84 -8.66 0.01
C ILE A 151 1.11 -7.64 1.12
N LYS A 152 0.85 -8.04 2.37
CA LYS A 152 1.02 -7.19 3.56
C LYS A 152 2.42 -7.27 4.16
N TYR A 153 3.19 -8.28 3.81
CA TYR A 153 4.58 -8.43 4.25
C TYR A 153 5.37 -9.26 3.25
N SER A 154 6.63 -8.92 3.03
CA SER A 154 7.52 -9.68 2.16
C SER A 154 8.93 -9.64 2.71
N VAL A 155 9.63 -10.76 2.67
CA VAL A 155 10.95 -10.90 3.28
C VAL A 155 11.94 -11.47 2.27
N GLN A 156 13.17 -11.01 2.35
CA GLN A 156 14.32 -11.65 1.72
C GLN A 156 15.15 -12.35 2.79
N THR A 157 15.11 -13.67 2.82
CA THR A 157 16.01 -14.46 3.66
C THR A 157 17.46 -14.22 3.22
N PRO A 158 18.43 -14.16 4.15
CA PRO A 158 19.84 -14.12 3.77
C PRO A 158 20.21 -15.26 2.82
N GLY A 159 20.71 -14.91 1.63
CA GLY A 159 21.08 -15.88 0.59
C GLY A 159 19.96 -16.25 -0.39
N ASP A 160 18.70 -15.86 -0.12
CA ASP A 160 17.59 -16.05 -1.04
C ASP A 160 17.48 -14.86 -2.01
N ILE A 161 17.49 -15.15 -3.30
CA ILE A 161 16.99 -14.28 -4.35
C ILE A 161 15.99 -15.13 -5.13
N PRO A 162 14.74 -14.69 -5.36
CA PRO A 162 14.12 -13.38 -5.04
C PRO A 162 13.51 -13.27 -3.62
N TYR A 163 12.86 -12.13 -3.31
CA TYR A 163 11.97 -11.97 -2.15
C TYR A 163 10.84 -13.00 -2.18
N ASN A 164 10.26 -13.25 -1.01
CA ASN A 164 9.03 -14.03 -0.86
C ASN A 164 7.92 -13.18 -0.23
N GLY A 165 6.70 -13.31 -0.75
CA GLY A 165 5.51 -12.83 -0.06
C GLY A 165 5.29 -13.68 1.19
N ILE A 166 4.93 -13.04 2.30
CA ILE A 166 4.64 -13.71 3.56
C ILE A 166 3.16 -13.51 3.87
N TYR A 167 2.44 -14.61 4.07
CA TYR A 167 1.07 -14.52 4.57
C TYR A 167 1.11 -13.99 6.02
N TYR A 168 0.65 -12.76 6.19
CA TYR A 168 0.77 -12.02 7.44
C TYR A 168 -0.59 -11.84 8.11
N ASP A 169 -0.94 -12.80 8.97
CA ASP A 169 -2.11 -12.76 9.87
C ASP A 169 -1.70 -13.23 11.28
N PRO A 170 -0.96 -12.40 12.05
CA PRO A 170 -0.43 -12.82 13.35
C PRO A 170 -1.58 -13.21 14.30
N PRO A 171 -1.33 -14.10 15.26
CA PRO A 171 -2.34 -14.45 16.25
C PRO A 171 -2.75 -13.22 17.07
N GLU A 172 -3.95 -13.26 17.67
CA GLU A 172 -4.56 -12.07 18.28
C GLU A 172 -3.71 -11.47 19.41
N GLU A 173 -2.99 -12.31 20.15
CA GLU A 173 -2.05 -11.93 21.20
C GLU A 173 -0.79 -11.21 20.69
N GLU A 174 -0.43 -11.38 19.43
CA GLU A 174 0.74 -10.74 18.80
C GLU A 174 0.34 -9.48 18.02
N LYS A 175 -0.94 -9.28 17.73
CA LYS A 175 -1.43 -8.07 17.06
C LYS A 175 -1.24 -6.84 17.96
N TYR A 176 -0.64 -5.81 17.38
CA TYR A 176 -0.48 -4.53 18.03
C TYR A 176 -1.82 -3.80 18.11
N VAL A 177 -2.18 -3.40 19.34
CA VAL A 177 -3.33 -2.55 19.60
C VAL A 177 -2.86 -1.14 19.91
N PHE A 178 -3.24 -0.18 19.07
CA PHE A 178 -2.96 1.24 19.29
C PHE A 178 -3.56 1.73 20.60
N LYS A 179 -2.76 2.41 21.41
CA LYS A 179 -3.13 2.89 22.75
C LYS A 179 -3.32 4.39 22.78
N HIS A 180 -2.75 5.13 21.83
CA HIS A 180 -2.74 6.58 21.82
C HIS A 180 -3.54 7.13 20.64
N PRO A 181 -4.35 8.18 20.86
CA PRO A 181 -5.09 8.81 19.77
C PRO A 181 -4.15 9.63 18.88
N GLN A 182 -4.51 9.75 17.60
CA GLN A 182 -3.83 10.67 16.67
C GLN A 182 -3.78 12.10 17.26
N PRO A 183 -2.61 12.77 17.24
CA PRO A 183 -2.48 14.13 17.72
C PRO A 183 -3.37 15.11 16.96
N LYS A 184 -3.75 16.20 17.61
CA LYS A 184 -4.47 17.29 16.92
C LYS A 184 -3.57 17.90 15.84
N ARG A 185 -4.17 18.18 14.68
CA ARG A 185 -3.49 18.88 13.58
C ARG A 185 -2.83 20.16 14.10
N PRO A 186 -1.49 20.30 13.98
CA PRO A 186 -0.80 21.48 14.45
C PRO A 186 -1.11 22.70 13.57
N LYS A 187 -1.06 23.91 14.15
CA LYS A 187 -1.24 25.16 13.40
C LYS A 187 -0.18 25.38 12.32
N SER A 188 1.04 24.90 12.57
CA SER A 188 2.18 24.95 11.65
C SER A 188 3.03 23.71 11.83
N LEU A 189 3.53 23.14 10.74
CA LEU A 189 4.37 21.94 10.75
C LEU A 189 5.85 22.33 10.91
N ARG A 190 6.52 21.64 11.83
CA ARG A 190 7.98 21.58 11.97
C ARG A 190 8.33 20.10 11.82
N ILE A 191 8.75 19.74 10.62
CA ILE A 191 8.90 18.35 10.18
C ILE A 191 10.35 17.93 10.35
N TYR A 192 10.57 16.81 11.04
CA TYR A 192 11.86 16.11 11.04
C TYR A 192 11.77 14.98 10.01
N GLU A 193 12.49 15.10 8.91
CA GLU A 193 12.55 14.05 7.88
C GLU A 193 13.53 12.96 8.29
N THR A 194 13.13 11.70 8.09
CA THR A 194 13.83 10.53 8.63
C THR A 194 13.79 9.35 7.69
N HIS A 195 14.82 8.51 7.79
CA HIS A 195 14.87 7.18 7.21
C HIS A 195 15.25 6.20 8.31
N VAL A 196 14.39 5.21 8.60
CA VAL A 196 14.56 4.30 9.75
C VAL A 196 15.89 3.56 9.66
N GLY A 197 16.16 2.88 8.55
CA GLY A 197 17.35 2.02 8.40
C GLY A 197 18.72 2.69 8.61
N MET A 198 18.85 4.01 8.44
CA MET A 198 20.14 4.72 8.58
C MET A 198 20.18 5.65 9.81
N SER A 199 19.23 5.47 10.73
CA SER A 199 19.13 6.29 11.94
C SER A 199 20.02 5.82 13.10
N SER A 200 20.75 4.71 12.90
CA SER A 200 21.70 4.15 13.87
C SER A 200 23.09 4.82 13.74
N PRO A 201 23.81 5.04 14.84
CA PRO A 201 25.22 5.46 14.79
C PRO A 201 26.16 4.33 14.33
N GLU A 202 25.75 3.07 14.47
CA GLU A 202 26.47 1.90 13.97
C GLU A 202 26.17 1.66 12.49
N PRO A 203 27.13 1.10 11.72
CA PRO A 203 26.98 0.80 10.28
C PRO A 203 26.12 -0.46 10.06
N LYS A 204 24.86 -0.39 10.50
CA LYS A 204 23.85 -1.44 10.37
C LYS A 204 22.52 -0.85 9.95
N ILE A 205 21.64 -1.69 9.43
CA ILE A 205 20.25 -1.31 9.21
C ILE A 205 19.56 -1.23 10.58
N ASN A 206 19.09 -0.04 10.94
CA ASN A 206 18.36 0.16 12.20
C ASN A 206 16.91 -0.35 12.11
N THR A 207 16.31 -0.59 13.28
CA THR A 207 14.95 -1.16 13.38
C THR A 207 13.90 -0.13 13.75
N TYR A 208 12.63 -0.44 13.46
CA TYR A 208 11.48 0.33 13.92
C TYR A 208 11.47 0.47 15.45
N ALA A 209 11.76 -0.61 16.18
CA ALA A 209 11.82 -0.60 17.64
C ALA A 209 12.92 0.33 18.18
N ASN A 210 14.12 0.30 17.62
CA ASN A 210 15.18 1.21 18.05
C ASN A 210 14.86 2.67 17.69
N PHE A 211 14.31 2.92 16.50
CA PHE A 211 13.86 4.26 16.11
C PHE A 211 12.78 4.81 17.06
N ARG A 212 11.81 3.97 17.43
CA ARG A 212 10.76 4.26 18.39
C ARG A 212 11.32 4.73 19.73
N ASP A 213 12.31 4.00 20.26
CA ASP A 213 12.80 4.19 21.62
C ASP A 213 13.90 5.27 21.73
N GLU A 214 14.76 5.39 20.72
CA GLU A 214 15.94 6.27 20.79
C GLU A 214 15.77 7.56 19.96
N VAL A 215 15.14 7.46 18.79
CA VAL A 215 15.10 8.57 17.82
C VAL A 215 13.89 9.49 18.06
N LEU A 216 12.69 8.92 18.26
CA LEU A 216 11.48 9.74 18.51
C LEU A 216 11.62 10.67 19.72
N PRO A 217 12.17 10.24 20.89
CA PRO A 217 12.36 11.16 22.02
C PRO A 217 13.33 12.30 21.69
N ARG A 218 14.36 12.05 20.88
CA ARG A 218 15.28 13.10 20.41
C ARG A 218 14.54 14.11 19.54
N ILE A 219 13.75 13.66 18.57
CA ILE A 219 12.96 14.54 17.69
C ILE A 219 12.03 15.43 18.54
N LYS A 220 11.34 14.84 19.51
CA LYS A 220 10.47 15.57 20.43
C LYS A 220 11.23 16.63 21.24
N ARG A 221 12.39 16.28 21.82
CA ARG A 221 13.22 17.22 22.60
C ARG A 221 13.70 18.41 21.77
N LEU A 222 13.93 18.22 20.47
CA LEU A 222 14.33 19.29 19.54
C LEU A 222 13.18 20.25 19.17
N GLY A 223 11.93 19.99 19.61
CA GLY A 223 10.80 20.89 19.42
C GLY A 223 10.03 20.71 18.10
N TYR A 224 10.33 19.66 17.34
CA TYR A 224 9.56 19.24 16.18
C TYR A 224 8.18 18.73 16.63
N ASN A 225 7.19 18.87 15.74
CA ASN A 225 5.82 18.40 15.98
C ASN A 225 5.32 17.42 14.91
N ALA A 226 6.15 17.14 13.91
CA ALA A 226 5.86 16.21 12.84
C ALA A 226 7.12 15.40 12.49
N VAL A 227 6.94 14.15 12.11
CA VAL A 227 7.98 13.27 11.57
C VAL A 227 7.57 12.88 10.16
N GLN A 228 8.45 13.09 9.18
CA GLN A 228 8.30 12.50 7.84
C GLN A 228 9.13 11.23 7.81
N ILE A 229 8.51 10.08 7.57
CA ILE A 229 9.20 8.79 7.51
C ILE A 229 9.24 8.33 6.06
N MET A 230 10.47 8.25 5.54
CA MET A 230 10.78 7.78 4.20
C MET A 230 10.92 6.26 4.17
N ALA A 231 10.90 5.70 2.96
CA ALA A 231 11.24 4.31 2.68
C ALA A 231 10.41 3.24 3.44
N ILE A 232 9.14 3.55 3.73
CA ILE A 232 8.24 2.61 4.43
C ILE A 232 7.70 1.53 3.50
N GLN A 233 7.24 1.89 2.29
CA GLN A 233 6.81 0.88 1.31
C GLN A 233 8.00 -0.02 0.94
N GLU A 234 7.76 -1.32 0.86
CA GLU A 234 8.84 -2.26 0.59
C GLU A 234 9.49 -2.00 -0.78
N HIS A 235 10.82 -2.07 -0.77
CA HIS A 235 11.66 -1.79 -1.93
C HIS A 235 12.85 -2.77 -1.89
N SER A 236 13.03 -3.58 -2.93
CA SER A 236 14.08 -4.61 -2.92
C SER A 236 15.50 -4.03 -3.00
N TYR A 237 15.69 -2.86 -3.62
CA TYR A 237 16.99 -2.20 -3.69
C TYR A 237 17.15 -1.14 -2.59
N TYR A 238 17.92 -1.44 -1.54
CA TYR A 238 18.12 -0.50 -0.41
C TYR A 238 18.76 0.84 -0.83
N GLY A 239 19.64 0.82 -1.84
CA GLY A 239 20.25 2.03 -2.41
C GLY A 239 19.27 2.95 -3.14
N SER A 240 18.02 2.53 -3.35
CA SER A 240 16.96 3.39 -3.90
C SER A 240 16.45 4.44 -2.92
N PHE A 241 16.81 4.35 -1.64
CA PHE A 241 16.28 5.21 -0.60
C PHE A 241 14.75 5.12 -0.42
N GLY A 242 14.15 4.01 -0.85
CA GLY A 242 12.70 3.79 -0.81
C GLY A 242 11.95 4.18 -2.08
N TYR A 243 12.62 4.78 -3.07
CA TYR A 243 11.93 5.28 -4.27
C TYR A 243 11.56 4.18 -5.28
N HIS A 244 12.24 3.03 -5.28
CA HIS A 244 11.91 1.93 -6.18
C HIS A 244 11.05 0.87 -5.47
N VAL A 245 9.78 1.21 -5.24
CA VAL A 245 8.82 0.34 -4.53
C VAL A 245 8.52 -0.94 -5.32
N THR A 246 8.52 -2.07 -4.63
CA THR A 246 8.16 -3.39 -5.17
C THR A 246 6.81 -3.88 -4.63
N ASN A 247 6.61 -3.84 -3.31
CA ASN A 247 5.39 -4.33 -2.65
C ASN A 247 4.68 -3.18 -1.92
N PHE A 248 3.67 -2.60 -2.55
CA PHE A 248 3.10 -1.31 -2.16
C PHE A 248 2.38 -1.31 -0.81
N PHE A 249 1.82 -2.45 -0.41
CA PHE A 249 1.06 -2.64 0.84
C PHE A 249 1.93 -3.18 2.00
N ALA A 250 3.16 -3.58 1.72
CA ALA A 250 4.07 -4.14 2.70
C ALA A 250 4.97 -3.05 3.29
N PRO A 251 5.10 -2.95 4.63
CA PRO A 251 6.15 -2.16 5.24
C PRO A 251 7.49 -2.88 5.01
N SER A 252 8.58 -2.12 4.86
CA SER A 252 9.88 -2.70 4.58
C SER A 252 10.34 -3.63 5.71
N SER A 253 10.50 -4.90 5.37
CA SER A 253 10.86 -5.98 6.31
C SER A 253 12.23 -5.79 6.96
N ARG A 254 13.11 -5.02 6.33
CA ARG A 254 14.46 -4.72 6.82
C ARG A 254 14.47 -4.05 8.19
N PHE A 255 13.40 -3.32 8.54
CA PHE A 255 13.36 -2.55 9.78
C PHE A 255 12.58 -3.29 10.89
N GLY A 256 11.88 -4.37 10.57
CA GLY A 256 11.09 -5.14 11.53
C GLY A 256 9.77 -5.65 10.94
N SER A 257 8.86 -6.02 11.84
CA SER A 257 7.52 -6.48 11.49
C SER A 257 6.55 -5.30 11.25
N PRO A 258 5.41 -5.56 10.58
CA PRO A 258 4.26 -4.65 10.58
C PRO A 258 3.85 -4.16 11.98
N GLU A 259 3.90 -5.02 12.99
CA GLU A 259 3.54 -4.66 14.36
C GLU A 259 4.56 -3.70 14.99
N ASP A 260 5.85 -3.84 14.67
CA ASP A 260 6.88 -2.90 15.12
C ASP A 260 6.66 -1.49 14.53
N LEU A 261 6.21 -1.40 13.27
CA LEU A 261 5.86 -0.13 12.66
C LEU A 261 4.62 0.51 13.34
N LYS A 262 3.58 -0.27 13.63
CA LYS A 262 2.42 0.21 14.40
C LYS A 262 2.87 0.74 15.76
N SER A 263 3.76 0.01 16.45
CA SER A 263 4.31 0.45 17.73
C SER A 263 5.13 1.74 17.64
N LEU A 264 5.87 1.94 16.55
CA LEU A 264 6.60 3.19 16.31
C LEU A 264 5.62 4.37 16.16
N ILE A 265 4.57 4.20 15.36
CA ILE A 265 3.59 5.27 15.10
C ILE A 265 2.81 5.62 16.37
N ASP A 266 2.36 4.61 17.12
CA ASP A 266 1.64 4.82 18.39
C ASP A 266 2.50 5.57 19.42
N ARG A 267 3.82 5.26 19.48
CA ARG A 267 4.77 6.01 20.32
C ARG A 267 4.96 7.45 19.85
N ALA A 268 4.98 7.70 18.55
CA ALA A 268 5.04 9.06 18.03
C ALA A 268 3.79 9.86 18.45
N HIS A 269 2.62 9.22 18.39
CA HIS A 269 1.35 9.80 18.84
C HIS A 269 1.33 10.06 20.36
N GLU A 270 1.86 9.15 21.17
CA GLU A 270 2.06 9.36 22.61
C GLU A 270 2.91 10.62 22.89
N LEU A 271 3.96 10.83 22.10
CA LEU A 271 4.82 12.01 22.19
C LEU A 271 4.18 13.27 21.57
N GLY A 272 2.97 13.18 21.03
CA GLY A 272 2.26 14.27 20.38
C GLY A 272 2.91 14.72 19.06
N LEU A 273 3.53 13.80 18.34
CA LEU A 273 4.12 14.00 17.01
C LEU A 273 3.15 13.45 15.96
N VAL A 274 2.79 14.26 14.96
CA VAL A 274 2.10 13.73 13.77
C VAL A 274 3.11 12.99 12.90
N VAL A 275 2.71 11.88 12.29
CA VAL A 275 3.57 11.04 11.45
C VAL A 275 3.07 11.08 10.02
N LEU A 276 3.93 11.56 9.12
CA LEU A 276 3.71 11.59 7.69
C LEU A 276 4.53 10.50 7.02
N MET A 277 3.97 9.87 6.00
CA MET A 277 4.63 8.82 5.23
C MET A 277 4.96 9.31 3.81
N ASP A 278 6.11 8.90 3.28
CA ASP A 278 6.38 9.00 1.85
C ASP A 278 5.54 7.97 1.11
N VAL A 279 4.75 8.45 0.15
CA VAL A 279 3.98 7.63 -0.76
C VAL A 279 4.55 7.80 -2.15
N VAL A 280 5.12 6.72 -2.68
CA VAL A 280 5.74 6.69 -4.00
C VAL A 280 4.75 6.09 -5.00
N HIS A 281 3.81 6.92 -5.45
CA HIS A 281 2.82 6.53 -6.46
C HIS A 281 3.17 7.05 -7.86
N SER A 282 4.31 7.73 -8.03
CA SER A 282 4.74 8.28 -9.32
C SER A 282 5.24 7.20 -10.29
N HIS A 283 5.82 6.13 -9.77
CA HIS A 283 6.37 5.02 -10.53
C HIS A 283 6.45 3.75 -9.65
N ALA A 284 6.81 2.63 -10.26
CA ALA A 284 7.16 1.39 -9.57
C ALA A 284 8.51 0.88 -10.05
N SER A 285 9.16 0.06 -9.23
CA SER A 285 10.37 -0.67 -9.62
C SER A 285 10.17 -1.46 -10.92
N ASN A 286 11.19 -1.52 -11.77
CA ASN A 286 11.21 -2.39 -12.95
C ASN A 286 11.54 -3.86 -12.61
N ASN A 287 11.70 -4.21 -11.33
CA ASN A 287 11.98 -5.59 -10.91
C ASN A 287 10.76 -6.49 -11.18
N THR A 288 10.96 -7.52 -12.02
CA THR A 288 9.92 -8.46 -12.43
C THR A 288 9.75 -9.66 -11.51
N LEU A 289 10.73 -9.93 -10.64
CA LEU A 289 10.73 -11.07 -9.71
C LEU A 289 10.05 -10.71 -8.38
N ASP A 290 10.32 -9.49 -7.87
CA ASP A 290 9.91 -9.05 -6.54
C ASP A 290 8.75 -8.06 -6.54
N GLY A 291 8.40 -7.49 -7.69
CA GLY A 291 7.50 -6.35 -7.79
C GLY A 291 6.42 -6.48 -8.86
N LEU A 292 5.67 -5.39 -9.05
CA LEU A 292 4.53 -5.33 -9.96
C LEU A 292 4.90 -5.41 -11.45
N ASN A 293 6.18 -5.29 -11.82
CA ASN A 293 6.57 -5.26 -13.22
C ASN A 293 6.31 -6.61 -13.91
N GLY A 294 5.61 -6.58 -15.05
CA GLY A 294 5.28 -7.77 -15.83
C GLY A 294 4.43 -8.77 -15.04
N PHE A 295 3.64 -8.31 -14.07
CA PHE A 295 2.94 -9.15 -13.09
C PHE A 295 2.15 -10.28 -13.73
N ASP A 296 1.27 -9.98 -14.69
CA ASP A 296 0.44 -10.93 -15.43
C ASP A 296 1.07 -11.37 -16.77
N GLY A 297 2.38 -11.13 -16.94
CA GLY A 297 3.12 -11.41 -18.16
C GLY A 297 2.98 -10.36 -19.27
N THR A 298 2.22 -9.28 -19.06
CA THR A 298 2.10 -8.16 -19.99
C THR A 298 2.89 -6.93 -19.54
N ASP A 299 3.19 -6.02 -20.48
CA ASP A 299 3.76 -4.71 -20.14
C ASP A 299 2.69 -3.66 -19.79
N THR A 300 1.40 -3.93 -19.99
CA THR A 300 0.31 -2.94 -19.89
C THR A 300 -0.60 -3.07 -18.68
N HIS A 301 -0.38 -4.05 -17.81
CA HIS A 301 -1.22 -4.34 -16.64
C HIS A 301 -1.48 -3.13 -15.72
N TYR A 302 -0.60 -2.87 -14.75
CA TYR A 302 -0.66 -1.67 -13.91
C TYR A 302 -0.14 -0.41 -14.62
N PHE A 303 0.54 -0.58 -15.74
CA PHE A 303 1.40 0.43 -16.35
C PHE A 303 0.96 0.78 -17.76
N HIS A 304 1.44 1.91 -18.27
CA HIS A 304 1.37 2.14 -19.71
C HIS A 304 2.29 1.15 -20.46
N GLY A 305 1.96 0.86 -21.73
CA GLY A 305 2.80 0.05 -22.61
C GLY A 305 3.86 0.89 -23.33
N GLY A 306 4.90 0.23 -23.86
CA GLY A 306 5.97 0.86 -24.63
C GLY A 306 6.69 1.99 -23.88
N SER A 307 7.17 3.00 -24.61
CA SER A 307 7.96 4.10 -24.04
C SER A 307 7.21 4.94 -23.01
N ARG A 308 5.88 5.09 -23.14
CA ARG A 308 5.04 5.78 -22.15
C ARG A 308 5.02 5.06 -20.80
N GLY A 309 5.25 3.76 -20.80
CA GLY A 309 5.32 2.90 -19.62
C GLY A 309 6.64 2.92 -18.88
N HIS A 310 7.63 3.67 -19.36
CA HIS A 310 9.00 3.61 -18.88
C HIS A 310 9.56 5.00 -18.58
N HIS A 311 10.04 5.20 -17.35
CA HIS A 311 10.70 6.44 -16.94
C HIS A 311 12.21 6.31 -17.13
N TRP A 312 12.71 6.74 -18.28
CA TRP A 312 14.11 6.52 -18.70
C TRP A 312 15.17 6.99 -17.70
N MET A 313 14.97 8.12 -17.01
CA MET A 313 15.94 8.66 -16.06
C MET A 313 15.98 7.88 -14.74
N TRP A 314 14.88 7.21 -14.40
CA TRP A 314 14.74 6.44 -13.15
C TRP A 314 14.69 4.95 -13.41
N ASP A 315 14.88 4.49 -14.65
CA ASP A 315 14.77 3.09 -15.06
C ASP A 315 13.58 2.35 -14.39
N SER A 316 12.38 2.93 -14.51
CA SER A 316 11.21 2.52 -13.73
C SER A 316 9.93 2.39 -14.57
N ARG A 317 8.89 1.78 -14.01
CA ARG A 317 7.58 1.63 -14.66
C ARG A 317 6.62 2.76 -14.28
N VAL A 318 5.84 3.25 -15.24
CA VAL A 318 4.89 4.35 -15.05
C VAL A 318 3.45 3.85 -15.07
N PHE A 319 2.70 4.14 -14.00
CA PHE A 319 1.32 3.69 -13.84
C PHE A 319 0.40 4.22 -14.94
N ASN A 320 -0.59 3.40 -15.33
CA ASN A 320 -1.71 3.85 -16.13
C ASN A 320 -2.83 4.37 -15.21
N TYR A 321 -2.74 5.63 -14.78
CA TYR A 321 -3.72 6.26 -13.88
C TYR A 321 -5.14 6.36 -14.47
N GLY A 322 -5.32 6.08 -15.76
CA GLY A 322 -6.63 6.01 -16.41
C GLY A 322 -7.35 4.67 -16.21
N ASN A 323 -6.66 3.63 -15.74
CA ASN A 323 -7.24 2.32 -15.50
C ASN A 323 -7.94 2.26 -14.13
N LYS A 324 -9.19 1.80 -14.10
CA LYS A 324 -10.01 1.76 -12.88
C LYS A 324 -9.39 0.90 -11.77
N GLU A 325 -8.76 -0.23 -12.10
CA GLU A 325 -8.14 -1.10 -11.09
C GLU A 325 -6.80 -0.53 -10.59
N VAL A 326 -6.08 0.25 -11.41
CA VAL A 326 -4.92 1.05 -10.95
C VAL A 326 -5.38 2.14 -9.97
N ILE A 327 -6.46 2.86 -10.28
CA ILE A 327 -7.03 3.86 -9.37
C ILE A 327 -7.46 3.17 -8.05
N ARG A 328 -8.11 2.00 -8.12
CA ARG A 328 -8.48 1.22 -6.93
C ARG A 328 -7.26 0.87 -6.10
N PHE A 329 -6.22 0.32 -6.74
CA PHE A 329 -4.99 -0.11 -6.09
C PHE A 329 -4.33 1.05 -5.33
N LEU A 330 -4.11 2.19 -5.99
CA LEU A 330 -3.41 3.34 -5.40
C LEU A 330 -4.26 4.04 -4.32
N LEU A 331 -5.57 4.22 -4.53
CA LEU A 331 -6.45 4.79 -3.51
C LEU A 331 -6.58 3.87 -2.29
N SER A 332 -6.66 2.56 -2.52
CA SER A 332 -6.71 1.58 -1.44
C SER A 332 -5.38 1.51 -0.69
N ASN A 333 -4.27 1.72 -1.38
CA ASN A 333 -2.96 1.81 -0.76
C ASN A 333 -2.86 3.03 0.17
N ALA A 334 -3.31 4.20 -0.27
CA ALA A 334 -3.36 5.38 0.60
C ALA A 334 -4.27 5.15 1.82
N ARG A 335 -5.45 4.54 1.64
CA ARG A 335 -6.34 4.22 2.77
C ARG A 335 -5.76 3.17 3.72
N TRP A 336 -5.08 2.16 3.20
CA TRP A 336 -4.41 1.12 3.97
C TRP A 336 -3.42 1.72 4.97
N TRP A 337 -2.55 2.62 4.54
CA TRP A 337 -1.59 3.28 5.43
C TRP A 337 -2.25 4.19 6.48
N LEU A 338 -3.36 4.86 6.14
CA LEU A 338 -4.11 5.66 7.11
C LEU A 338 -4.86 4.81 8.14
N GLU A 339 -5.41 3.67 7.75
CA GLU A 339 -6.28 2.85 8.61
C GLU A 339 -5.50 1.81 9.42
N GLU A 340 -4.62 1.04 8.77
CA GLU A 340 -3.88 -0.05 9.42
C GLU A 340 -2.77 0.48 10.32
N TYR A 341 -2.06 1.52 9.86
CA TYR A 341 -0.87 2.04 10.53
C TYR A 341 -1.11 3.40 11.20
N LYS A 342 -2.27 4.03 10.99
CA LYS A 342 -2.64 5.31 11.62
C LYS A 342 -1.71 6.48 11.28
N PHE A 343 -1.05 6.48 10.11
CA PHE A 343 -0.37 7.67 9.60
C PHE A 343 -1.32 8.88 9.55
N ASP A 344 -0.79 10.08 9.78
CA ASP A 344 -1.56 11.33 9.88
C ASP A 344 -1.64 12.08 8.53
N GLY A 345 -0.93 11.60 7.51
CA GLY A 345 -0.90 12.17 6.18
C GLY A 345 0.29 11.67 5.36
N PHE A 346 0.47 12.27 4.18
CA PHE A 346 1.44 11.80 3.19
C PHE A 346 2.23 12.94 2.55
N ARG A 347 3.44 12.60 2.11
CA ARG A 347 4.14 13.28 1.02
C ARG A 347 4.04 12.41 -0.23
N PHE A 348 3.54 12.97 -1.33
CA PHE A 348 3.51 12.27 -2.62
C PHE A 348 4.78 12.57 -3.40
N ASP A 349 5.67 11.59 -3.49
CA ASP A 349 6.98 11.77 -4.12
C ASP A 349 6.95 11.60 -5.63
N GLY A 350 7.75 12.42 -6.31
CA GLY A 350 7.82 12.45 -7.76
C GLY A 350 6.59 13.09 -8.43
N ALA A 351 5.86 13.98 -7.73
CA ALA A 351 4.70 14.67 -8.28
C ALA A 351 4.99 15.39 -9.61
N THR A 352 6.20 15.96 -9.79
CA THR A 352 6.62 16.57 -11.06
C THR A 352 6.67 15.58 -12.22
N SER A 353 6.97 14.31 -11.97
CA SER A 353 6.96 13.26 -13.01
C SER A 353 5.54 12.80 -13.35
N MET A 354 4.59 12.96 -12.41
CA MET A 354 3.18 12.62 -12.62
C MET A 354 2.41 13.67 -13.43
N MET A 355 2.86 14.93 -13.39
CA MET A 355 2.27 16.08 -14.09
C MET A 355 2.88 16.26 -15.47
#